data_AF-A0AAV0XYB1-F1
#
_entry.id   AF-A0AAV0XYB1-F1
#
_cell.length_a   1.000
_cell.length_b   1.000
_cell.length_c   1.000
_cell.angle_alpha   90.00
_cell.angle_beta   90.00
_cell.angle_gamma   90.00
#
_symmetry.space_group_name_H-M   'P 1'
#
loop_
_entity.id
_entity.type
_entity.pdbx_description
1 polymer ?
#
loop_
_entity_poly.entity_id
_entity_poly.type
_entity_poly.pdbx_seq_one_letter_code
_entity_poly.pdbx_strand_id
1 'polypeptide(L)'
;MKVPFVIYADFESVIKQINERKKNCSTVKIQKHIAISFVYIIVYANGDFERKTFEYFGEDAPKVLYKKLREDAIYIAENYLDNVKKMNELTEIQKKEYENATFCHIYEEKLTSIPTHILSFLKRK
;
A
#
# COMPACT_ATOMS: atom_id res chain seq x y z
N MET A 1 -13.03 -0.14 -4.57
CA MET A 1 -12.39 -1.26 -3.84
C MET A 1 -11.83 -0.73 -2.54
N LYS A 2 -12.22 -1.27 -1.39
CA LYS A 2 -11.53 -0.97 -0.12
C LYS A 2 -10.15 -1.60 -0.19
N VAL A 3 -9.11 -0.87 0.22
CA VAL A 3 -7.76 -1.42 0.34
C VAL A 3 -7.80 -2.44 1.49
N PRO A 4 -7.61 -3.75 1.23
CA PRO A 4 -7.84 -4.76 2.25
C PRO A 4 -6.81 -4.71 3.37
N PHE A 5 -5.56 -4.34 3.06
CA PHE A 5 -4.46 -4.28 4.02
C PHE A 5 -3.78 -2.92 4.03
N VAL A 6 -3.45 -2.41 5.22
CA VAL A 6 -2.66 -1.19 5.42
C VAL A 6 -1.53 -1.49 6.38
N ILE A 7 -0.32 -1.01 6.07
CA ILE A 7 0.84 -1.08 6.95
C ILE A 7 1.14 0.34 7.44
N TYR A 8 1.11 0.54 8.75
CA TYR A 8 1.57 1.77 9.39
C TYR A 8 2.94 1.51 9.99
N ALA A 9 3.94 2.29 9.62
CA ALA A 9 5.31 2.12 10.08
C ALA A 9 5.91 3.45 10.52
N ASP A 10 6.74 3.41 11.56
CA ASP A 10 7.50 4.55 12.06
C ASP A 10 8.93 4.15 12.40
N PHE A 11 9.86 5.11 12.32
CA PHE A 11 11.28 4.94 12.56
C PHE A 11 11.81 5.92 13.60
N GLU A 12 12.68 5.43 14.46
CA GLU A 12 13.53 6.29 15.29
C GLU A 12 14.95 6.30 14.78
N SER A 13 15.58 7.48 14.83
CA SER A 13 16.92 7.69 14.31
C SER A 13 17.81 8.37 15.33
N VAL A 14 19.06 7.92 15.40
CA VAL A 14 20.12 8.63 16.11
C VAL A 14 20.85 9.59 15.17
N ILE A 15 21.26 10.73 15.69
CA ILE A 15 22.02 11.72 14.94
C ILE A 15 23.50 11.46 15.16
N LYS A 16 24.22 11.11 14.10
CA LYS A 16 25.68 11.02 14.09
C LYS A 16 26.26 12.32 13.56
N GLN A 17 27.11 12.95 14.37
CA GLN A 17 27.90 14.10 13.92
C GLN A 17 28.89 13.64 12.83
N ILE A 18 28.94 14.37 11.73
CA ILE A 18 29.87 14.16 10.60
C ILE A 18 30.46 15.50 10.19
N ASN A 19 31.60 15.52 9.51
CA ASN A 19 32.10 16.75 8.91
C ASN A 19 32.60 16.44 7.50
N GLU A 20 31.64 16.20 6.61
CA GLU A 20 31.91 15.83 5.22
C GLU A 20 31.78 17.07 4.34
N ARG A 21 32.92 17.54 3.82
CA ARG A 21 32.99 18.55 2.77
C ARG A 21 33.29 17.89 1.44
N LYS A 22 32.32 17.88 0.52
CA LYS A 22 32.58 17.43 -0.85
C LYS A 22 33.47 18.46 -1.56
N LYS A 23 34.50 18.00 -2.27
CA LYS A 23 35.29 18.86 -3.18
C LYS A 23 34.33 19.49 -4.19
N ASN A 24 34.47 20.80 -4.42
CA ASN A 24 33.62 21.63 -5.29
C ASN A 24 32.17 21.88 -4.79
N CYS A 25 31.91 21.74 -3.49
CA CYS A 25 30.62 22.10 -2.91
C CYS A 25 30.78 23.19 -1.85
N SER A 26 29.90 24.19 -1.88
CA SER A 26 29.87 25.28 -0.89
C SER A 26 29.13 24.87 0.40
N THR A 27 28.55 23.68 0.46
CA THR A 27 27.84 23.15 1.62
C THR A 27 28.65 22.06 2.33
N VAL A 28 28.53 22.02 3.66
CA VAL A 28 29.17 21.03 4.53
C VAL A 28 28.07 20.25 5.24
N LYS A 29 28.14 18.91 5.20
CA LYS A 29 27.24 18.07 6.00
C LYS A 29 27.81 17.93 7.40
N ILE A 30 27.05 18.40 8.38
CA ILE A 30 27.43 18.36 9.81
C ILE A 30 26.86 17.15 10.55
N GLN A 31 25.76 16.57 10.04
CA GLN A 31 25.00 15.53 10.74
C GLN A 31 24.41 14.54 9.75
N LYS A 32 24.24 13.30 10.21
CA LYS A 32 23.57 12.21 9.49
C LYS A 32 22.63 11.48 10.43
N HIS A 33 21.39 11.29 9.99
CA HIS A 33 20.42 10.43 10.67
C HIS A 33 20.73 8.97 10.35
N ILE A 34 20.81 8.15 11.39
CA ILE A 34 20.96 6.70 11.29
C ILE A 34 19.73 6.10 11.95
N ALA A 35 18.84 5.51 11.14
CA ALA A 35 17.68 4.79 11.65
C ALA A 35 18.15 3.59 12.47
N ILE A 36 17.73 3.52 13.73
CA ILE A 36 18.19 2.49 14.68
C ILE A 36 17.04 1.62 15.17
N SER A 37 15.80 2.05 15.02
CA SER A 37 14.65 1.20 15.32
C SER A 37 13.46 1.56 14.46
N PHE A 38 12.53 0.61 14.37
CA PHE A 38 11.24 0.83 13.77
C PHE A 38 10.18 0.06 14.54
N VAL A 39 8.94 0.51 14.37
CA VAL A 39 7.75 -0.26 14.69
C VAL A 39 6.79 -0.18 13.51
N TYR A 40 6.15 -1.30 13.17
CA TYR A 40 5.04 -1.26 12.23
C TYR A 40 3.90 -2.19 12.66
N ILE A 41 2.69 -1.82 12.24
CA ILE A 41 1.47 -2.59 12.44
C ILE A 41 0.81 -2.87 11.10
N ILE A 42 0.16 -4.03 10.99
CA ILE A 42 -0.61 -4.42 9.81
C ILE A 42 -2.09 -4.45 10.20
N VAL A 43 -2.89 -3.68 9.47
CA VAL A 43 -4.34 -3.58 9.67
C VAL A 43 -5.05 -4.22 8.50
N TYR A 44 -5.99 -5.12 8.80
CA TYR A 44 -6.82 -5.79 7.81
C TYR A 44 -8.28 -5.31 7.91
N ALA A 45 -8.86 -4.92 6.78
CA ALA A 45 -10.18 -4.32 6.73
C ALA A 45 -11.35 -5.31 6.95
N ASN A 46 -11.11 -6.62 6.78
CA ASN A 46 -12.18 -7.63 6.80
C ASN A 46 -12.13 -8.56 8.02
N GLY A 47 -11.48 -8.16 9.11
CA GLY A 47 -11.47 -8.92 10.37
C GLY A 47 -10.12 -8.88 11.09
N ASP A 48 -9.87 -9.90 11.91
CA ASP A 48 -8.63 -10.03 12.67
C ASP A 48 -7.47 -10.51 11.80
N PHE A 49 -6.31 -9.88 11.99
CA PHE A 49 -5.02 -10.29 11.45
C PHE A 49 -4.11 -10.68 12.61
N GLU A 50 -3.50 -11.85 12.54
CA GLU A 50 -2.79 -12.47 13.68
C GLU A 50 -1.48 -11.75 14.03
N ARG A 51 -0.75 -11.24 13.03
CA ARG A 51 0.54 -10.54 13.19
C ARG A 51 0.34 -9.03 13.31
N LYS A 52 -0.03 -8.55 14.50
CA LYS A 52 -0.50 -7.16 14.67
C LYS A 52 0.63 -6.13 14.72
N THR A 53 1.78 -6.45 15.33
CA THR A 53 2.86 -5.47 15.55
C THR A 53 4.23 -6.11 15.45
N PHE A 54 5.16 -5.42 14.79
CA PHE A 54 6.58 -5.76 14.74
C PHE A 54 7.41 -4.58 15.18
N GLU A 55 8.34 -4.83 16.08
CA GLU A 55 9.31 -3.85 16.56
C GLU A 55 10.72 -4.41 16.41
N TYR A 56 11.67 -3.53 16.15
CA TYR A 56 13.07 -3.90 16.02
C TYR A 56 13.98 -2.75 16.41
N PHE A 57 15.10 -3.08 17.08
CA PHE A 57 16.16 -2.14 17.44
C PHE A 57 17.52 -2.72 17.01
N GLY A 58 18.25 -1.99 16.17
CA GLY A 58 19.56 -2.34 15.63
C GLY A 58 20.00 -1.36 14.54
N GLU A 59 21.32 -1.22 14.33
CA GLU A 59 21.86 -0.31 13.30
C GLU A 59 21.48 -0.71 11.87
N ASP A 60 21.08 -1.96 11.66
CA ASP A 60 20.55 -2.49 10.40
C ASP A 60 19.02 -2.46 10.33
N ALA A 61 18.36 -1.66 11.17
CA ALA A 61 16.90 -1.46 11.19
C ALA A 61 16.29 -1.27 9.78
N PRO A 62 16.85 -0.44 8.87
CA PRO A 62 16.31 -0.33 7.51
C PRO A 62 16.32 -1.65 6.72
N LYS A 63 17.38 -2.43 6.88
CA LYS A 63 17.55 -3.72 6.19
C LYS A 63 16.58 -4.75 6.74
N VAL A 64 16.43 -4.80 8.06
CA VAL A 64 15.48 -5.70 8.74
C VAL A 64 14.05 -5.33 8.38
N LEU A 65 13.69 -4.03 8.35
CA LEU A 65 12.36 -3.60 7.93
C LEU A 65 12.05 -4.08 6.51
N TYR A 66 12.94 -3.83 5.55
CA TYR A 66 12.70 -4.21 4.15
C TYR A 66 12.48 -5.72 4.01
N LYS A 67 13.30 -6.53 4.69
CA LYS A 67 13.15 -7.99 4.70
C LYS A 67 11.79 -8.38 5.27
N LYS A 68 11.38 -7.77 6.39
CA LYS A 68 10.13 -8.07 7.07
C LYS A 68 8.90 -7.65 6.27
N LEU A 69 8.90 -6.45 5.69
CA LEU A 69 7.84 -5.99 4.78
C LEU A 69 7.68 -6.93 3.58
N ARG A 70 8.78 -7.43 3.01
CA ARG A 70 8.73 -8.41 1.92
C ARG A 70 8.12 -9.73 2.36
N GLU A 71 8.55 -10.27 3.50
CA GLU A 71 8.00 -11.51 4.08
C GLU A 71 6.50 -11.39 4.34
N ASP A 72 6.07 -10.28 4.96
CA ASP A 72 4.65 -10.07 5.26
C ASP A 72 3.83 -9.79 4.00
N ALA A 73 4.38 -9.10 3.00
CA ALA A 73 3.69 -8.90 1.72
C ALA A 73 3.44 -10.24 0.99
N ILE A 74 4.43 -11.14 0.97
CA ILE A 74 4.30 -12.49 0.41
C ILE A 74 3.26 -13.29 1.21
N TYR A 75 3.36 -13.27 2.54
CA TYR A 75 2.40 -13.95 3.42
C TYR A 75 0.96 -13.47 3.18
N ILE A 76 0.75 -12.15 3.09
CA ILE A 76 -0.55 -11.55 2.82
C ILE A 76 -1.08 -11.97 1.45
N ALA A 77 -0.21 -11.96 0.42
CA ALA A 77 -0.58 -12.41 -0.91
C ALA A 77 -1.07 -13.87 -0.88
N GLU A 78 -0.23 -14.79 -0.42
CA GLU A 78 -0.50 -16.23 -0.43
C GLU A 78 -1.73 -16.62 0.43
N ASN A 79 -1.92 -15.98 1.59
CA ASN A 79 -2.93 -16.42 2.56
C ASN A 79 -4.25 -15.64 2.47
N TYR A 80 -4.26 -14.45 1.86
CA TYR A 80 -5.45 -13.59 1.87
C TYR A 80 -5.86 -13.07 0.48
N LEU A 81 -4.91 -12.80 -0.41
CA LEU A 81 -5.22 -12.16 -1.71
C LEU A 81 -5.27 -13.14 -2.87
N ASP A 82 -4.37 -14.12 -2.90
CA ASP A 82 -4.23 -15.10 -3.98
C ASP A 82 -5.23 -16.26 -3.86
N ASN A 83 -5.93 -16.33 -2.73
CA ASN A 83 -7.04 -17.24 -2.52
C ASN A 83 -8.22 -16.84 -3.39
N VAL A 84 -8.26 -17.35 -4.62
CA VAL A 84 -9.41 -17.26 -5.53
C VAL A 84 -10.60 -17.98 -4.89
N LYS A 85 -11.36 -17.25 -4.08
CA LYS A 85 -12.63 -17.75 -3.57
C LYS A 85 -13.60 -17.79 -4.73
N LYS A 86 -14.25 -18.95 -4.90
CA LYS A 86 -15.34 -19.08 -5.87
C LYS A 86 -16.39 -18.02 -5.52
N MET A 87 -16.73 -17.18 -6.50
CA MET A 87 -17.84 -16.25 -6.34
C MET A 87 -19.09 -17.05 -6.02
N ASN A 88 -19.87 -16.58 -5.04
CA ASN A 88 -21.18 -17.17 -4.78
C ASN A 88 -22.02 -17.11 -6.06
N GLU A 89 -22.81 -18.15 -6.30
CA GLU A 89 -23.71 -18.14 -7.46
C GLU A 89 -24.70 -16.99 -7.31
N LEU A 90 -24.85 -16.21 -8.38
CA LEU A 90 -25.84 -15.14 -8.43
C LEU A 90 -27.23 -15.76 -8.33
N THR A 91 -28.06 -15.19 -7.47
CA THR A 91 -29.49 -15.51 -7.47
C THR A 91 -30.11 -15.07 -8.80
N GLU A 92 -31.24 -15.67 -9.18
CA GLU A 92 -31.94 -15.31 -10.42
C GLU A 92 -32.32 -13.82 -10.49
N ILE A 93 -32.57 -13.18 -9.34
CA ILE A 93 -32.84 -11.74 -9.25
C ILE A 93 -31.57 -10.95 -9.58
N GLN A 94 -30.44 -11.30 -8.95
CA GLN A 94 -29.17 -10.61 -9.18
C GLN A 94 -28.66 -10.78 -10.61
N LYS A 95 -28.90 -11.94 -11.24
CA LYS A 95 -28.60 -12.14 -12.68
C LYS A 95 -29.38 -11.16 -13.54
N LYS A 96 -30.69 -11.04 -13.30
CA LYS A 96 -31.54 -10.08 -14.02
C LYS A 96 -31.11 -8.62 -13.77
N GLU A 97 -30.76 -8.27 -12.54
CA GLU A 97 -30.25 -6.93 -12.23
C GLU A 97 -28.95 -6.62 -12.96
N TYR A 98 -28.04 -7.60 -13.02
CA TYR A 98 -26.79 -7.49 -13.76
C TYR A 98 -27.02 -7.32 -15.26
N GLU A 99 -27.86 -8.16 -15.87
CA GLU A 99 -28.19 -8.10 -17.30
C GLU A 99 -28.87 -6.77 -17.70
N ASN A 100 -29.68 -6.20 -16.81
CA ASN A 100 -30.38 -4.95 -17.05
C ASN A 100 -29.60 -3.69 -16.61
N ALA A 101 -28.39 -3.85 -16.06
CA ALA A 101 -27.59 -2.74 -15.58
C ALA A 101 -27.17 -1.84 -16.75
N THR A 102 -27.62 -0.58 -16.72
CA THR A 102 -27.26 0.44 -17.73
C THR A 102 -26.32 1.51 -17.20
N PHE A 103 -26.08 1.50 -15.88
CA PHE A 103 -25.21 2.42 -15.16
C PHE A 103 -24.05 1.70 -14.49
N CYS A 104 -22.87 2.30 -14.56
CA CYS A 104 -21.69 1.84 -13.85
C CYS A 104 -21.77 2.30 -12.40
N HIS A 105 -21.73 1.37 -11.44
CA HIS A 105 -21.72 1.71 -10.01
C HIS A 105 -20.41 2.42 -9.58
N ILE A 106 -19.31 2.30 -10.34
CA ILE A 106 -18.03 2.93 -9.97
C ILE A 106 -18.01 4.42 -10.33
N TYR A 107 -18.58 4.75 -11.48
CA TYR A 107 -18.55 6.11 -12.03
C TYR A 107 -19.89 6.83 -11.93
N GLU A 108 -20.95 6.12 -11.55
CA GLU A 108 -22.34 6.60 -11.52
C GLU A 108 -22.82 7.16 -12.87
N GLU A 109 -22.17 6.72 -13.96
CA GLU A 109 -22.45 7.11 -15.35
C GLU A 109 -23.02 5.94 -16.16
N LYS A 110 -23.59 6.20 -17.33
CA LYS A 110 -24.08 5.14 -18.22
C LYS A 110 -22.93 4.28 -18.72
N LEU A 111 -23.13 2.97 -18.84
CA LEU A 111 -22.10 2.08 -19.41
C LEU A 111 -21.78 2.39 -20.88
N THR A 112 -22.69 3.08 -21.57
CA THR A 112 -22.51 3.53 -22.95
C THR A 112 -21.81 4.89 -23.07
N SER A 113 -21.59 5.62 -21.97
CA SER A 113 -20.87 6.90 -22.04
C SER A 113 -19.36 6.68 -22.06
N ILE A 114 -18.65 7.54 -22.79
CA ILE A 114 -17.19 7.59 -22.73
C ILE A 114 -16.83 8.06 -21.31
N PRO A 115 -16.03 7.29 -20.54
CA PRO A 115 -15.66 7.68 -19.18
C PRO A 115 -15.04 9.07 -19.14
N THR A 116 -15.47 9.89 -18.18
CA THR A 116 -15.02 11.29 -17.99
C THR A 116 -13.50 11.45 -17.94
N HIS A 117 -12.78 10.48 -17.35
CA HIS A 117 -11.33 10.50 -17.31
C HIS A 117 -10.69 10.36 -18.70
N ILE A 118 -11.27 9.57 -19.61
CA ILE A 118 -10.83 9.44 -21.01
C ILE A 118 -11.09 10.73 -21.78
N LEU A 119 -12.25 11.36 -21.56
CA LEU A 119 -12.59 12.65 -22.18
C LEU A 119 -11.58 13.75 -21.81
N SER A 120 -11.06 13.74 -20.57
CA SER A 120 -10.03 14.71 -20.15
C SER A 120 -8.69 14.53 -20.87
N PHE A 121 -8.34 13.30 -21.26
CA PHE A 121 -7.18 13.03 -22.10
C PHE A 121 -7.39 13.42 -23.56
N LEU A 122 -8.59 13.22 -24.11
CA LEU A 122 -8.91 13.56 -25.50
C LEU A 122 -8.97 15.08 -25.74
N LYS A 123 -9.38 15.88 -24.73
CA LYS A 123 -9.41 17.35 -24.80
C LYS A 123 -8.05 18.03 -24.65
N ARG A 124 -6.98 17.27 -24.38
CA ARG A 124 -5.60 17.78 -24.24
C ARG A 124 -4.79 17.70 -25.55
N LYS A 125 -5.39 17.24 -26.64
CA LYS A 125 -4.88 17.34 -28.01
C LYS A 125 -5.65 18.42 -28.76
#